data_AF-A0A1W2FTU8-F1
#
_entry.id   AF-A0A1W2FTU8-F1
#
_cell.length_a   1.000
_cell.length_b   1.000
_cell.length_c   1.000
_cell.angle_alpha   90.00
_cell.angle_beta   90.00
_cell.angle_gamma   90.00
#
_symmetry.space_group_name_H-M   'P 1'
#
loop_
_entity.id
_entity.type
_entity.pdbx_description
1 polymer ?
#
loop_
_entity_poly.entity_id
_entity_poly.type
_entity_poly.pdbx_seq_one_letter_code
_entity_poly.pdbx_strand_id
1 'polypeptide(L)'
;MKRFRRRSATAVATLAISAVVAVSQPTVASAWDNGTADTPPMGWNSYDAFNWSVTEADVKANADYMRTNLRQHGWQYIVIDWAWYYPGRHNNSPNQDSNLNPRLRMDANGRLLPDTTRFPSAAGTNGFKPLADYVHAQGLKFGVHLMRGIPRQAVADNVPILGTNCRASQINNDTTAAWLNLMWGLNMSQPCAQAYLDSMFQLLASWGVDYVKVDDIAAPTYRQAEVEGYRLAIQRSGRPMVLSLSPGPTPLSAGTHVQNNAHMWRIVNDLWDDWPGVNTLFDQLRNWTPYRAKGAYPDPDMIPIGRLSKFGPVGAPRYSNLTPDEQRTLMTLWTINRSPLMWGGNLVENRPSDLALMTNAAVMAVDQNSTNNRQIVDGTRQAWAADIPGSNDKYVALFNRDGAAGNVSLNLTALGIGSATVTDLWSGANIGTVNGTLTRSLPAHGAGLYRLSPQSTAAAYTLTARHSAKLLDVFNLSTDDGADVVQWAANGQNNQRWDFRDAGDGYYNVVNVNSGKCLDVYGGTGATADGVRITQWTCHTDANQQWRLQDTGNGDLQLIARHSGKCLTIQNAAATDGALAVQMTCGTGTNQQWQRTRA
;
A
#
# COMPACT_ATOMS: atom_id res chain seq x y z
N MET A 1 -76.95 52.65 1.66
CA MET A 1 -75.55 52.51 1.19
C MET A 1 -75.46 51.36 0.19
N LYS A 2 -75.24 51.66 -1.09
CA LYS A 2 -75.13 50.68 -2.19
C LYS A 2 -73.66 50.47 -2.57
N ARG A 3 -73.32 49.19 -2.78
CA ARG A 3 -72.01 48.65 -3.20
C ARG A 3 -71.68 49.01 -4.64
N PHE A 4 -70.40 49.28 -4.92
CA PHE A 4 -69.82 49.27 -6.27
C PHE A 4 -68.85 48.09 -6.41
N ARG A 5 -69.04 47.29 -7.47
CA ARG A 5 -68.17 46.19 -7.91
C ARG A 5 -67.01 46.75 -8.73
N ARG A 6 -65.77 46.30 -8.46
CA ARG A 6 -64.66 46.34 -9.41
C ARG A 6 -64.14 44.91 -9.64
N ARG A 7 -64.04 44.53 -10.92
CA ARG A 7 -63.39 43.31 -11.40
C ARG A 7 -61.89 43.60 -11.50
N SER A 8 -61.06 42.70 -10.98
CA SER A 8 -59.61 42.69 -11.20
C SER A 8 -59.23 41.34 -11.79
N ALA A 9 -58.55 41.37 -12.93
CA ALA A 9 -58.05 40.20 -13.65
C ALA A 9 -56.82 39.62 -12.94
N THR A 10 -56.80 38.31 -12.74
CA THR A 10 -55.68 37.57 -12.14
C THR A 10 -54.70 37.17 -13.23
N ALA A 11 -53.48 37.71 -13.22
CA ALA A 11 -52.37 37.21 -14.01
C ALA A 11 -51.71 36.03 -13.28
N VAL A 12 -51.61 34.88 -13.94
CA VAL A 12 -50.92 33.68 -13.42
C VAL A 12 -49.45 33.78 -13.85
N ALA A 13 -48.55 33.89 -12.88
CA ALA A 13 -47.11 33.81 -13.11
C ALA A 13 -46.66 32.34 -12.92
N THR A 14 -46.20 31.71 -14.00
CA THR A 14 -45.64 30.36 -13.99
C THR A 14 -44.17 30.42 -13.55
N LEU A 15 -43.86 29.94 -12.34
CA LEU A 15 -42.47 29.73 -11.92
C LEU A 15 -41.93 28.43 -12.56
N ALA A 16 -40.93 28.57 -13.44
CA ALA A 16 -40.14 27.43 -13.90
C ALA A 16 -39.06 27.10 -12.84
N ILE A 17 -39.24 25.99 -12.14
CA ILE A 17 -38.23 25.44 -11.23
C ILE A 17 -37.30 24.56 -12.07
N SER A 18 -36.10 25.06 -12.37
CA SER A 18 -35.02 24.26 -12.95
C SER A 18 -34.45 23.34 -11.87
N ALA A 19 -34.81 22.06 -11.90
CA ALA A 19 -34.19 21.05 -11.05
C ALA A 19 -32.75 20.81 -11.51
N VAL A 20 -31.78 21.29 -10.75
CA VAL A 20 -30.37 20.92 -10.91
C VAL A 20 -30.24 19.50 -10.35
N VAL A 21 -30.16 18.51 -11.25
CA VAL A 21 -29.76 17.15 -10.88
C VAL A 21 -28.27 17.22 -10.54
N ALA A 22 -27.96 17.27 -9.25
CA ALA A 22 -26.59 17.06 -8.79
C ALA A 22 -26.20 15.62 -9.14
N VAL A 23 -25.35 15.46 -10.15
CA VAL A 23 -24.66 14.21 -10.41
C VAL A 23 -23.75 13.98 -9.21
N SER A 24 -24.15 13.08 -8.30
CA SER A 24 -23.27 12.62 -7.23
C SER A 24 -22.03 12.01 -7.86
N GLN A 25 -20.87 12.62 -7.66
CA GLN A 25 -19.61 11.96 -7.97
C GLN A 25 -19.57 10.63 -7.20
N PRO A 26 -19.13 9.53 -7.82
CA PRO A 26 -19.02 8.25 -7.11
C PRO A 26 -18.10 8.47 -5.91
N THR A 27 -18.63 8.31 -4.70
CA THR A 27 -17.83 8.24 -3.49
C THR A 27 -16.91 7.04 -3.66
N VAL A 28 -15.62 7.28 -3.87
CA VAL A 28 -14.61 6.22 -3.81
C VAL A 28 -14.75 5.58 -2.44
N ALA A 29 -15.07 4.29 -2.39
CA ALA A 29 -15.19 3.57 -1.13
C ALA A 29 -13.86 3.69 -0.37
N SER A 30 -13.94 4.09 0.91
CA SER A 30 -12.77 4.21 1.78
C SER A 30 -12.53 2.90 2.52
N ALA A 31 -11.31 2.37 2.46
CA ALA A 31 -10.90 1.24 3.29
C ALA A 31 -11.17 1.50 4.78
N TRP A 32 -11.40 0.44 5.55
CA TRP A 32 -11.51 0.58 6.99
C TRP A 32 -10.18 1.06 7.59
N ASP A 33 -10.24 2.15 8.33
CA ASP A 33 -9.12 2.72 9.08
C ASP A 33 -9.41 2.64 10.59
N ASN A 34 -8.51 2.01 11.34
CA ASN A 34 -8.49 2.05 12.80
C ASN A 34 -7.12 2.53 13.35
N GLY A 35 -6.29 3.14 12.52
CA GLY A 35 -4.92 3.54 12.83
C GLY A 35 -3.89 2.41 12.74
N THR A 36 -4.21 1.30 12.09
CA THR A 36 -3.27 0.19 11.83
C THR A 36 -3.23 -0.18 10.34
N ALA A 37 -2.19 -0.93 9.94
CA ALA A 37 -1.97 -1.36 8.56
C ALA A 37 -2.00 -0.22 7.53
N ASP A 38 -1.39 0.93 7.85
CA ASP A 38 -1.12 2.01 6.87
C ASP A 38 -0.27 1.53 5.68
N THR A 39 0.50 0.47 5.89
CA THR A 39 1.21 -0.31 4.89
C THR A 39 0.88 -1.80 5.07
N PRO A 40 1.13 -2.65 4.05
CA PRO A 40 0.91 -4.09 4.17
C PRO A 40 1.63 -4.64 5.40
N PRO A 41 0.94 -5.40 6.28
CA PRO A 41 1.56 -5.99 7.46
C PRO A 41 2.81 -6.82 7.12
N MET A 42 3.90 -6.60 7.85
CA MET A 42 5.15 -7.37 7.75
C MET A 42 5.43 -8.13 9.04
N GLY A 43 5.58 -9.45 8.97
CA GLY A 43 5.74 -10.26 10.18
C GLY A 43 6.08 -11.72 9.91
N TRP A 44 5.85 -12.53 10.94
CA TRP A 44 6.02 -13.97 10.95
C TRP A 44 4.74 -14.63 11.46
N ASN A 45 4.38 -15.74 10.84
CA ASN A 45 3.27 -16.57 11.25
C ASN A 45 3.75 -18.02 11.46
N SER A 46 3.29 -18.66 12.53
CA SER A 46 3.79 -19.98 12.93
C SER A 46 3.34 -21.15 12.06
N TYR A 47 2.33 -20.99 11.19
CA TYR A 47 1.65 -22.11 10.54
C TYR A 47 2.56 -22.98 9.67
N ASP A 48 3.26 -22.41 8.70
CA ASP A 48 4.00 -23.22 7.70
C ASP A 48 5.10 -24.06 8.34
N ALA A 49 5.76 -23.54 9.39
CA ALA A 49 6.79 -24.27 10.11
C ALA A 49 6.23 -25.20 11.18
N PHE A 50 5.23 -24.77 11.96
CA PHE A 50 4.85 -25.41 13.22
C PHE A 50 3.42 -25.97 13.24
N ASN A 51 2.58 -25.72 12.23
CA ASN A 51 1.15 -25.99 12.29
C ASN A 51 0.55 -25.35 13.56
N TRP A 52 -0.42 -26.02 14.19
CA TRP A 52 -0.90 -25.67 15.53
C TRP A 52 0.07 -26.07 16.66
N SER A 53 1.21 -26.71 16.37
CA SER A 53 2.13 -27.29 17.36
C SER A 53 3.19 -26.32 17.91
N VAL A 54 3.08 -25.02 17.61
CA VAL A 54 3.99 -24.00 18.12
C VAL A 54 3.90 -23.89 19.66
N THR A 55 5.04 -23.66 20.32
CA THR A 55 5.15 -23.46 21.76
C THR A 55 5.54 -22.02 22.11
N GLU A 56 5.35 -21.61 23.37
CA GLU A 56 5.81 -20.31 23.85
C GLU A 56 7.32 -20.09 23.61
N ALA A 57 8.13 -21.13 23.78
CA ALA A 57 9.57 -21.05 23.53
C ALA A 57 9.89 -20.81 22.04
N ASP A 58 9.18 -21.49 21.13
CA ASP A 58 9.32 -21.28 19.69
C ASP A 58 8.94 -19.83 19.30
N VAL A 59 7.85 -19.30 19.87
CA VAL A 59 7.40 -17.92 19.63
C VAL A 59 8.43 -16.90 20.13
N LYS A 60 8.94 -17.08 21.36
CA LYS A 60 9.98 -16.20 21.93
C LYS A 60 11.24 -16.21 21.08
N ALA A 61 11.70 -17.38 20.63
CA ALA A 61 12.88 -17.50 19.79
C ALA A 61 12.71 -16.79 18.44
N ASN A 62 11.54 -16.89 17.80
CA ASN A 62 11.24 -16.16 16.56
C ASN A 62 11.12 -14.65 16.79
N ALA A 63 10.54 -14.21 17.92
CA ALA A 63 10.51 -12.80 18.31
C ALA A 63 11.93 -12.23 18.51
N ASP A 64 12.79 -12.95 19.24
CA ASP A 64 14.17 -12.55 19.49
C ASP A 64 14.97 -12.42 18.19
N TYR A 65 14.76 -13.34 17.24
CA TYR A 65 15.34 -13.26 15.91
C TYR A 65 14.85 -12.02 15.16
N MET A 66 13.53 -11.79 15.12
CA MET A 66 12.94 -10.65 14.43
C MET A 66 13.45 -9.32 14.99
N ARG A 67 13.48 -9.17 16.31
CA ARG A 67 14.02 -7.99 17.01
C ARG A 67 15.46 -7.68 16.58
N THR A 68 16.28 -8.73 16.44
CA THR A 68 17.72 -8.61 16.17
C THR A 68 18.00 -8.36 14.69
N ASN A 69 17.29 -9.03 13.79
CA ASN A 69 17.67 -9.11 12.38
C ASN A 69 16.71 -8.39 11.42
N LEU A 70 15.46 -8.15 11.82
CA LEU A 70 14.40 -7.78 10.88
C LEU A 70 13.60 -6.53 11.30
N ARG A 71 13.56 -6.20 12.59
CA ARG A 71 12.77 -5.07 13.11
C ARG A 71 13.21 -3.74 12.52
N GLN A 72 14.51 -3.53 12.35
CA GLN A 72 15.08 -2.37 11.67
C GLN A 72 14.70 -2.27 10.18
N HIS A 73 14.19 -3.37 9.61
CA HIS A 73 13.65 -3.46 8.26
C HIS A 73 12.10 -3.51 8.27
N GLY A 74 11.43 -3.05 9.32
CA GLY A 74 9.97 -2.88 9.35
C GLY A 74 9.15 -4.14 9.66
N TRP A 75 9.77 -5.32 9.75
CA TRP A 75 9.11 -6.55 10.22
C TRP A 75 8.75 -6.42 11.70
N GLN A 76 7.47 -6.63 12.03
CA GLN A 76 6.98 -6.27 13.35
C GLN A 76 5.93 -7.22 13.95
N TYR A 77 5.23 -8.03 13.17
CA TYR A 77 4.18 -8.91 13.73
C TYR A 77 4.71 -10.32 14.04
N ILE A 78 4.45 -10.81 15.25
CA ILE A 78 4.65 -12.21 15.67
C ILE A 78 3.27 -12.84 15.87
N VAL A 79 2.85 -13.70 14.94
CA VAL A 79 1.50 -14.27 14.90
C VAL A 79 1.52 -15.75 15.29
N ILE A 80 0.85 -16.08 16.38
CA ILE A 80 0.58 -17.47 16.78
C ILE A 80 -0.62 -17.96 15.98
N ASP A 81 -0.40 -18.90 15.08
CA ASP A 81 -1.47 -19.47 14.26
C ASP A 81 -2.30 -20.52 15.03
N TRP A 82 -3.18 -21.21 14.31
CA TRP A 82 -4.39 -21.81 14.83
C TRP A 82 -4.24 -22.80 15.99
N ALA A 83 -5.37 -22.98 16.68
CA ALA A 83 -5.57 -23.96 17.74
C ALA A 83 -4.60 -23.89 18.93
N TRP A 84 -4.10 -22.70 19.28
CA TRP A 84 -3.29 -22.45 20.49
C TRP A 84 -3.96 -22.82 21.83
N TYR A 85 -5.28 -22.99 21.83
CA TYR A 85 -6.10 -23.43 22.97
C TYR A 85 -6.25 -24.96 23.08
N TYR A 86 -5.80 -25.71 22.07
CA TYR A 86 -5.92 -27.16 22.03
C TYR A 86 -4.80 -27.82 22.87
N PRO A 87 -5.11 -28.82 23.70
CA PRO A 87 -4.14 -29.36 24.65
C PRO A 87 -3.04 -30.19 23.99
N GLY A 88 -1.82 -30.06 24.53
CA GLY A 88 -0.67 -30.84 24.10
C GLY A 88 -0.07 -30.35 22.79
N ARG A 89 0.82 -31.16 22.20
CA ARG A 89 1.58 -30.82 20.99
C ARG A 89 1.71 -32.04 20.10
N HIS A 90 1.01 -32.04 18.96
CA HIS A 90 0.95 -33.18 18.04
C HIS A 90 0.89 -32.72 16.56
N ASN A 91 1.06 -33.68 15.64
CA ASN A 91 1.01 -33.39 14.20
C ASN A 91 -0.37 -33.65 13.58
N ASN A 92 -1.26 -34.37 14.28
CA ASN A 92 -2.60 -34.67 13.80
C ASN A 92 -3.49 -33.41 13.84
N SER A 93 -4.55 -33.37 13.04
CA SER A 93 -5.53 -32.28 13.13
C SER A 93 -6.13 -32.22 14.56
N PRO A 94 -6.22 -31.04 15.18
CA PRO A 94 -6.67 -30.86 16.56
C PRO A 94 -8.21 -30.91 16.64
N ASN A 95 -8.79 -32.07 16.36
CA ASN A 95 -10.23 -32.28 16.41
C ASN A 95 -10.70 -32.79 17.76
N GLN A 96 -11.89 -32.36 18.19
CA GLN A 96 -12.62 -33.04 19.25
C GLN A 96 -13.37 -34.27 18.72
N ASP A 97 -13.50 -35.31 19.54
CA ASP A 97 -14.37 -36.46 19.29
C ASP A 97 -15.86 -36.13 19.50
N SER A 98 -16.76 -37.11 19.33
CA SER A 98 -18.20 -36.93 19.52
C SER A 98 -18.60 -36.57 20.96
N ASN A 99 -17.72 -36.83 21.93
CA ASN A 99 -17.90 -36.48 23.34
C ASN A 99 -17.17 -35.19 23.72
N LEU A 100 -16.69 -34.43 22.72
CA LEU A 100 -15.95 -33.19 22.88
C LEU A 100 -14.59 -33.36 23.60
N ASN A 101 -13.94 -34.52 23.45
CA ASN A 101 -12.58 -34.74 23.95
C ASN A 101 -11.52 -34.50 22.85
N PRO A 102 -10.36 -33.92 23.21
CA PRO A 102 -10.06 -33.38 24.52
C PRO A 102 -10.82 -32.07 24.78
N ARG A 103 -11.09 -31.77 26.05
CA ARG A 103 -11.69 -30.49 26.42
C ARG A 103 -10.70 -29.35 26.14
N LEU A 104 -11.17 -28.32 25.46
CA LEU A 104 -10.40 -27.11 25.20
C LEU A 104 -10.36 -26.27 26.47
N ARG A 105 -9.22 -25.61 26.73
CA ARG A 105 -9.13 -24.66 27.83
C ARG A 105 -10.00 -23.45 27.52
N MET A 106 -10.93 -23.14 28.43
CA MET A 106 -11.99 -22.16 28.22
C MET A 106 -12.37 -21.54 29.56
N ASP A 107 -12.74 -20.26 29.57
CA ASP A 107 -13.27 -19.61 30.76
C ASP A 107 -14.77 -19.91 30.99
N ALA A 108 -15.33 -19.40 32.09
CA ALA A 108 -16.72 -19.62 32.45
C ALA A 108 -17.75 -18.97 31.50
N ASN A 109 -17.30 -18.14 30.55
CA ASN A 109 -18.16 -17.44 29.59
C ASN A 109 -17.97 -17.93 28.14
N GLY A 110 -17.35 -19.10 27.97
CA GLY A 110 -17.20 -19.72 26.66
C GLY A 110 -16.00 -19.21 25.83
N ARG A 111 -15.12 -18.40 26.42
CA ARG A 111 -13.96 -17.83 25.71
C ARG A 111 -12.76 -18.75 25.83
N LEU A 112 -12.13 -19.11 24.70
CA LEU A 112 -10.96 -20.00 24.68
C LEU A 112 -9.73 -19.34 25.31
N LEU A 113 -8.94 -20.14 26.02
CA LEU A 113 -7.72 -19.73 26.71
C LEU A 113 -6.51 -20.56 26.23
N PRO A 114 -5.28 -20.03 26.28
CA PRO A 114 -4.11 -20.75 25.77
C PRO A 114 -3.85 -22.04 26.53
N ASP A 115 -3.51 -23.12 25.82
CA ASP A 115 -3.13 -24.35 26.49
C ASP A 115 -1.83 -24.16 27.29
N THR A 116 -1.86 -24.43 28.60
CA THR A 116 -0.71 -24.22 29.47
C THR A 116 0.44 -25.21 29.25
N THR A 117 0.20 -26.34 28.58
CA THR A 117 1.29 -27.27 28.29
C THR A 117 2.22 -26.74 27.20
N ARG A 118 1.67 -25.93 26.27
CA ARG A 118 2.45 -25.22 25.23
C ARG A 118 2.78 -23.77 25.57
N PHE A 119 1.92 -23.13 26.36
CA PHE A 119 2.08 -21.74 26.79
C PHE A 119 2.07 -21.63 28.32
N PRO A 120 3.16 -22.03 29.00
CA PRO A 120 3.20 -22.08 30.47
C PRO A 120 2.94 -20.73 31.14
N SER A 121 3.31 -19.61 30.51
CA SER A 121 3.07 -18.28 31.07
C SER A 121 1.58 -17.92 31.16
N ALA A 122 0.73 -18.63 30.40
CA ALA A 122 -0.72 -18.46 30.42
C ALA A 122 -1.41 -19.12 31.62
N ALA A 123 -0.66 -19.69 32.57
CA ALA A 123 -1.21 -20.28 33.80
C ALA A 123 -2.11 -19.30 34.58
N GLY A 124 -3.06 -19.84 35.33
CA GLY A 124 -4.06 -19.04 36.04
C GLY A 124 -4.95 -18.23 35.09
N THR A 125 -5.06 -16.93 35.34
CA THR A 125 -5.88 -15.98 34.55
C THR A 125 -5.05 -15.13 33.58
N ASN A 126 -3.77 -15.44 33.39
CA ASN A 126 -2.85 -14.61 32.63
C ASN A 126 -3.18 -14.56 31.12
N GLY A 127 -3.70 -15.66 30.57
CA GLY A 127 -3.88 -15.81 29.12
C GLY A 127 -2.59 -15.48 28.36
N PHE A 128 -2.68 -14.81 27.22
CA PHE A 128 -1.49 -14.43 26.46
C PHE A 128 -0.77 -13.17 26.94
N LYS A 129 -1.28 -12.47 27.95
CA LYS A 129 -0.68 -11.19 28.38
C LYS A 129 0.84 -11.26 28.61
N PRO A 130 1.40 -12.25 29.34
CA PRO A 130 2.84 -12.28 29.56
C PRO A 130 3.66 -12.50 28.29
N LEU A 131 3.15 -13.27 27.32
CA LEU A 131 3.82 -13.49 26.05
C LEU A 131 3.71 -12.27 25.13
N ALA A 132 2.55 -11.62 25.10
CA ALA A 132 2.37 -10.35 24.39
C ALA A 132 3.28 -9.26 24.97
N ASP A 133 3.33 -9.10 26.29
CA ASP A 133 4.23 -8.16 26.97
C ASP A 133 5.71 -8.45 26.62
N TYR A 134 6.09 -9.73 26.52
CA TYR A 134 7.43 -10.12 26.06
C TYR A 134 7.70 -9.67 24.62
N VAL A 135 6.75 -9.85 23.70
CA VAL A 135 6.88 -9.39 22.30
C VAL A 135 6.92 -7.86 22.22
N HIS A 136 6.06 -7.16 22.97
CA HIS A 136 6.04 -5.69 23.00
C HIS A 136 7.31 -5.08 23.58
N ALA A 137 7.91 -5.69 24.60
CA ALA A 137 9.18 -5.24 25.16
C ALA A 137 10.33 -5.23 24.13
N GLN A 138 10.18 -5.95 23.01
CA GLN A 138 11.12 -5.96 21.90
C GLN A 138 10.82 -4.90 20.82
N GLY A 139 9.76 -4.11 21.00
CA GLY A 139 9.26 -3.19 20.00
C GLY A 139 8.59 -3.89 18.81
N LEU A 140 8.06 -5.10 19.04
CA LEU A 140 7.28 -5.88 18.07
C LEU A 140 5.79 -5.85 18.46
N LYS A 141 4.93 -6.44 17.64
CA LYS A 141 3.48 -6.54 17.78
C LYS A 141 3.05 -7.99 17.84
N PHE A 142 2.05 -8.29 18.67
CA PHE A 142 1.63 -9.65 18.96
C PHE A 142 0.31 -9.98 18.25
N GLY A 143 0.26 -11.13 17.58
CA GLY A 143 -0.92 -11.58 16.86
C GLY A 143 -1.36 -12.98 17.24
N VAL A 144 -2.66 -13.24 17.09
CA VAL A 144 -3.24 -14.58 17.30
C VAL A 144 -4.21 -14.93 16.18
N HIS A 145 -4.32 -16.23 15.91
CA HIS A 145 -5.38 -16.80 15.10
C HIS A 145 -6.66 -17.02 15.93
N LEU A 146 -7.82 -16.91 15.30
CA LEU A 146 -9.12 -17.33 15.83
C LEU A 146 -9.84 -18.19 14.79
N MET A 147 -10.53 -19.21 15.24
CA MET A 147 -11.60 -19.80 14.43
C MET A 147 -12.85 -18.92 14.52
N ARG A 148 -13.60 -18.81 13.43
CA ARG A 148 -14.93 -18.21 13.43
C ARG A 148 -15.82 -18.86 14.50
N GLY A 149 -16.56 -18.01 15.20
CA GLY A 149 -17.70 -18.40 16.02
C GLY A 149 -17.40 -18.71 17.49
N ILE A 150 -18.10 -19.70 18.04
CA ILE A 150 -18.11 -20.08 19.47
C ILE A 150 -17.77 -21.57 19.65
N PRO A 151 -17.02 -21.99 20.70
CA PRO A 151 -16.66 -23.40 20.88
C PRO A 151 -17.88 -24.31 20.99
N ARG A 152 -17.85 -25.47 20.34
CA ARG A 152 -18.93 -26.47 20.44
C ARG A 152 -19.19 -26.88 21.89
N GLN A 153 -18.13 -26.96 22.68
CA GLN A 153 -18.23 -27.25 24.12
C GLN A 153 -18.90 -26.15 24.95
N ALA A 154 -18.76 -24.87 24.56
CA ALA A 154 -19.45 -23.77 25.23
C ALA A 154 -20.97 -23.90 25.02
N VAL A 155 -21.37 -24.26 23.80
CA VAL A 155 -22.78 -24.50 23.43
C VAL A 155 -23.34 -25.74 24.13
N ALA A 156 -22.59 -26.84 24.16
CA ALA A 156 -23.01 -28.08 24.82
C ALA A 156 -23.18 -27.90 26.34
N ASP A 157 -22.25 -27.21 26.98
CA ASP A 157 -22.32 -26.89 28.43
C ASP A 157 -23.30 -25.73 28.72
N ASN A 158 -23.78 -25.06 27.68
CA ASN A 158 -24.69 -23.93 27.71
C ASN A 158 -24.26 -22.78 28.65
N VAL A 159 -22.98 -22.41 28.58
CA VAL A 159 -22.35 -21.39 29.43
C VAL A 159 -22.97 -19.99 29.23
N PRO A 160 -22.93 -19.09 30.24
CA PRO A 160 -23.39 -17.71 30.07
C PRO A 160 -22.56 -16.93 29.05
N ILE A 161 -23.21 -15.96 28.38
CA ILE A 161 -22.53 -14.95 27.58
C ILE A 161 -22.29 -13.71 28.44
N LEU A 162 -21.01 -13.34 28.61
CA LEU A 162 -20.59 -12.27 29.52
C LEU A 162 -21.37 -10.97 29.26
N GLY A 163 -21.88 -10.36 30.34
CA GLY A 163 -22.60 -9.08 30.26
C GLY A 163 -24.03 -9.18 29.73
N THR A 164 -24.58 -10.39 29.59
CA THR A 164 -25.95 -10.61 29.08
C THR A 164 -26.71 -11.65 29.91
N ASN A 165 -28.01 -11.76 29.67
CA ASN A 165 -28.83 -12.88 30.18
C ASN A 165 -28.86 -14.07 29.20
N CYS A 166 -28.11 -14.00 28.10
CA CYS A 166 -28.09 -15.05 27.09
C CYS A 166 -27.14 -16.19 27.48
N ARG A 167 -27.38 -17.35 26.85
CA ARG A 167 -26.56 -18.55 26.94
C ARG A 167 -25.97 -18.92 25.58
N ALA A 168 -24.88 -19.68 25.58
CA ALA A 168 -24.17 -20.07 24.37
C ALA A 168 -25.06 -20.79 23.34
N SER A 169 -26.01 -21.63 23.76
CA SER A 169 -26.91 -22.33 22.83
C SER A 169 -27.93 -21.44 22.11
N GLN A 170 -28.04 -20.17 22.50
CA GLN A 170 -28.99 -19.23 21.90
C GLN A 170 -28.35 -18.40 20.77
N ILE A 171 -27.03 -18.43 20.63
CA ILE A 171 -26.30 -17.53 19.74
C ILE A 171 -25.57 -18.24 18.60
N ASN A 172 -25.59 -19.56 18.54
CA ASN A 172 -25.01 -20.31 17.43
C ASN A 172 -26.00 -20.40 16.24
N ASN A 173 -25.48 -20.66 15.03
CA ASN A 173 -26.27 -20.80 13.80
C ASN A 173 -26.18 -22.21 13.18
N ASP A 174 -25.75 -23.21 13.97
CA ASP A 174 -25.54 -24.61 13.56
C ASP A 174 -24.63 -24.85 12.35
N THR A 175 -23.86 -23.83 11.91
CA THR A 175 -22.81 -24.01 10.90
C THR A 175 -21.47 -24.34 11.54
N THR A 176 -20.65 -25.17 10.90
CA THR A 176 -19.30 -25.53 11.35
C THR A 176 -18.32 -25.53 10.17
N ALA A 177 -17.03 -25.39 10.47
CA ALA A 177 -15.97 -25.67 9.51
C ALA A 177 -16.00 -27.17 9.16
N ALA A 178 -15.97 -27.52 7.88
CA ALA A 178 -15.98 -28.93 7.45
C ALA A 178 -14.66 -29.67 7.76
N TRP A 179 -13.58 -28.92 7.93
CA TRP A 179 -12.21 -29.41 8.13
C TRP A 179 -11.76 -29.36 9.60
N LEU A 180 -12.59 -28.79 10.50
CA LEU A 180 -12.26 -28.68 11.92
C LEU A 180 -13.48 -28.76 12.83
N ASN A 181 -13.44 -29.69 13.77
CA ASN A 181 -14.53 -30.02 14.66
C ASN A 181 -14.44 -29.31 16.03
N LEU A 182 -14.30 -27.98 16.05
CA LEU A 182 -14.09 -27.22 17.31
C LEU A 182 -15.13 -26.13 17.58
N MET A 183 -15.71 -25.52 16.54
CA MET A 183 -16.54 -24.31 16.68
C MET A 183 -17.89 -24.44 15.98
N TRP A 184 -18.89 -23.75 16.52
CA TRP A 184 -20.11 -23.39 15.81
C TRP A 184 -20.03 -21.94 15.34
N GLY A 185 -20.62 -21.63 14.19
CA GLY A 185 -20.83 -20.27 13.72
C GLY A 185 -21.82 -19.48 14.57
N LEU A 186 -21.76 -18.15 14.48
CA LEU A 186 -22.62 -17.24 15.23
C LEU A 186 -23.85 -16.79 14.44
N ASN A 187 -24.99 -16.79 15.10
CA ASN A 187 -26.21 -16.17 14.59
C ASN A 187 -26.17 -14.67 14.85
N MET A 188 -25.58 -13.92 13.91
CA MET A 188 -25.39 -12.47 14.04
C MET A 188 -26.70 -11.65 14.02
N SER A 189 -27.86 -12.28 13.77
CA SER A 189 -29.16 -11.64 14.01
C SER A 189 -29.53 -11.52 15.49
N GLN A 190 -28.87 -12.30 16.36
CA GLN A 190 -29.04 -12.25 17.81
C GLN A 190 -28.07 -11.22 18.42
N PRO A 191 -28.54 -10.17 19.12
CA PRO A 191 -27.66 -9.17 19.73
C PRO A 191 -26.61 -9.76 20.68
N CYS A 192 -26.95 -10.86 21.35
CA CYS A 192 -26.02 -11.57 22.23
C CYS A 192 -24.85 -12.23 21.50
N ALA A 193 -24.96 -12.53 20.20
CA ALA A 193 -23.82 -13.00 19.40
C ALA A 193 -22.76 -11.91 19.26
N GLN A 194 -23.17 -10.66 19.03
CA GLN A 194 -22.25 -9.51 19.03
C GLN A 194 -21.65 -9.29 20.42
N ALA A 195 -22.43 -9.41 21.50
CA ALA A 195 -21.91 -9.29 22.87
C ALA A 195 -20.84 -10.34 23.18
N TYR A 196 -20.99 -11.57 22.67
CA TYR A 196 -19.96 -12.60 22.77
C TYR A 196 -18.67 -12.18 22.04
N LEU A 197 -18.76 -11.71 20.78
CA LEU A 197 -17.59 -11.19 20.06
C LEU A 197 -16.95 -10.00 20.78
N ASP A 198 -17.73 -9.04 21.24
CA ASP A 198 -17.23 -7.89 22.02
C ASP A 198 -16.46 -8.37 23.25
N SER A 199 -16.96 -9.38 23.97
CA SER A 199 -16.31 -9.97 25.13
C SER A 199 -15.00 -10.72 24.82
N MET A 200 -14.92 -11.34 23.62
CA MET A 200 -13.70 -11.98 23.12
C MET A 200 -12.64 -10.92 22.81
N PHE A 201 -13.00 -9.84 22.12
CA PHE A 201 -12.04 -8.80 21.76
C PHE A 201 -11.64 -7.93 22.96
N GLN A 202 -12.48 -7.76 23.97
CA GLN A 202 -12.06 -7.22 25.26
C GLN A 202 -10.99 -8.10 25.94
N LEU A 203 -11.14 -9.43 25.87
CA LEU A 203 -10.13 -10.36 26.40
C LEU A 203 -8.81 -10.24 25.62
N LEU A 204 -8.87 -10.26 24.30
CA LEU A 204 -7.68 -10.09 23.45
C LEU A 204 -7.00 -8.73 23.67
N ALA A 205 -7.79 -7.66 23.83
CA ALA A 205 -7.27 -6.34 24.15
C ALA A 205 -6.59 -6.31 25.53
N SER A 206 -7.16 -7.00 26.52
CA SER A 206 -6.54 -7.14 27.86
C SER A 206 -5.21 -7.90 27.83
N TRP A 207 -5.02 -8.77 26.84
CA TRP A 207 -3.74 -9.43 26.59
C TRP A 207 -2.77 -8.59 25.78
N GLY A 208 -3.21 -7.48 25.18
CA GLY A 208 -2.36 -6.64 24.33
C GLY A 208 -2.24 -7.14 22.88
N VAL A 209 -3.16 -7.95 22.36
CA VAL A 209 -3.14 -8.40 20.96
C VAL A 209 -3.24 -7.20 19.99
N ASP A 210 -2.44 -7.20 18.93
CA ASP A 210 -2.37 -6.17 17.88
C ASP A 210 -2.84 -6.66 16.51
N TYR A 211 -2.98 -7.98 16.34
CA TYR A 211 -3.29 -8.61 15.06
C TYR A 211 -4.14 -9.85 15.29
N VAL A 212 -5.21 -9.99 14.51
CA VAL A 212 -6.10 -11.16 14.56
C VAL A 212 -6.31 -11.71 13.15
N LYS A 213 -6.01 -13.00 12.96
CA LYS A 213 -6.38 -13.79 11.77
C LYS A 213 -7.62 -14.63 12.10
N VAL A 214 -8.71 -14.47 11.35
CA VAL A 214 -9.96 -15.21 11.59
C VAL A 214 -10.21 -16.21 10.46
N ASP A 215 -10.32 -17.49 10.82
CA ASP A 215 -10.51 -18.60 9.88
C ASP A 215 -11.97 -19.03 9.71
N ASP A 216 -12.23 -19.87 8.69
CA ASP A 216 -13.57 -20.35 8.31
C ASP A 216 -14.55 -19.20 8.02
N ILE A 217 -14.03 -18.02 7.63
CA ILE A 217 -14.82 -16.80 7.47
C ILE A 217 -14.90 -16.33 6.03
N ALA A 218 -13.86 -16.55 5.23
CA ALA A 218 -13.80 -16.11 3.85
C ALA A 218 -14.18 -17.21 2.83
N ALA A 219 -13.80 -18.46 3.10
CA ALA A 219 -14.12 -19.64 2.29
C ALA A 219 -14.32 -20.88 3.18
N PRO A 220 -15.06 -21.93 2.72
CA PRO A 220 -15.71 -22.07 1.41
C PRO A 220 -17.01 -21.24 1.28
N THR A 221 -17.52 -20.71 2.39
CA THR A 221 -18.67 -19.81 2.40
C THR A 221 -18.25 -18.48 2.99
N TYR A 222 -18.49 -17.39 2.26
CA TYR A 222 -18.19 -16.05 2.75
C TYR A 222 -19.21 -15.63 3.82
N ARG A 223 -18.72 -15.36 5.05
CA ARG A 223 -19.55 -15.11 6.24
C ARG A 223 -19.67 -13.61 6.54
N GLN A 224 -20.33 -12.88 5.65
CA GLN A 224 -20.40 -11.41 5.69
C GLN A 224 -20.77 -10.83 7.07
N ALA A 225 -21.87 -11.29 7.68
CA ALA A 225 -22.34 -10.76 8.95
C ALA A 225 -21.35 -10.99 10.11
N GLU A 226 -20.61 -12.11 10.09
CA GLU A 226 -19.59 -12.37 11.09
C GLU A 226 -18.37 -11.47 10.84
N VAL A 227 -17.95 -11.23 9.59
CA VAL A 227 -16.87 -10.26 9.26
C VAL A 227 -17.18 -8.88 9.84
N GLU A 228 -18.40 -8.39 9.63
CA GLU A 228 -18.87 -7.11 10.20
C GLU A 228 -18.84 -7.13 11.74
N GLY A 229 -19.22 -8.25 12.35
CA GLY A 229 -19.20 -8.43 13.81
C GLY A 229 -17.79 -8.43 14.41
N TYR A 230 -16.83 -9.10 13.76
CA TYR A 230 -15.42 -9.09 14.14
C TYR A 230 -14.83 -7.68 14.05
N ARG A 231 -15.09 -6.96 12.95
CA ARG A 231 -14.69 -5.55 12.80
C ARG A 231 -15.24 -4.70 13.93
N LEU A 232 -16.54 -4.81 14.23
CA LEU A 232 -17.20 -4.03 15.26
C LEU A 232 -16.66 -4.36 16.66
N ALA A 233 -16.37 -5.63 16.94
CA ALA A 233 -15.79 -6.07 18.20
C ALA A 233 -14.38 -5.50 18.41
N ILE A 234 -13.55 -5.44 17.36
CA ILE A 234 -12.25 -4.74 17.40
C ILE A 234 -12.46 -3.26 17.76
N GLN A 235 -13.36 -2.57 17.07
CA GLN A 235 -13.65 -1.15 17.35
C GLN A 235 -14.09 -0.91 18.80
N ARG A 236 -14.94 -1.79 19.34
CA ARG A 236 -15.48 -1.70 20.71
C ARG A 236 -14.50 -2.15 21.80
N SER A 237 -13.44 -2.87 21.44
CA SER A 237 -12.42 -3.32 22.40
C SER A 237 -11.58 -2.17 22.98
N GLY A 238 -11.54 -1.03 22.30
CA GLY A 238 -10.70 0.11 22.66
C GLY A 238 -9.21 -0.06 22.31
N ARG A 239 -8.83 -1.18 21.66
CA ARG A 239 -7.47 -1.43 21.17
C ARG A 239 -7.50 -1.66 19.66
N PRO A 240 -6.79 -0.84 18.86
CA PRO A 240 -6.62 -1.11 17.43
C PRO A 240 -5.97 -2.46 17.19
N MET A 241 -6.53 -3.25 16.28
CA MET A 241 -5.99 -4.54 15.85
C MET A 241 -6.12 -4.66 14.33
N VAL A 242 -5.10 -5.24 13.70
CA VAL A 242 -5.18 -5.68 12.30
C VAL A 242 -6.15 -6.85 12.22
N LEU A 243 -7.02 -6.85 11.20
CA LEU A 243 -7.96 -7.94 10.92
C LEU A 243 -7.59 -8.60 9.60
N SER A 244 -7.24 -9.88 9.68
CA SER A 244 -6.94 -10.77 8.56
C SER A 244 -8.04 -11.84 8.43
N LEU A 245 -8.56 -12.04 7.23
CA LEU A 245 -9.62 -13.03 6.94
C LEU A 245 -9.06 -14.24 6.20
N SER A 246 -9.35 -15.45 6.68
CA SER A 246 -8.91 -16.72 6.10
C SER A 246 -9.98 -17.83 6.16
N PRO A 247 -9.78 -18.96 5.44
CA PRO A 247 -8.90 -19.09 4.28
C PRO A 247 -9.55 -18.45 3.06
N GLY A 248 -8.82 -18.37 1.94
CA GLY A 248 -9.40 -18.01 0.66
C GLY A 248 -9.89 -19.25 -0.13
N PRO A 249 -10.42 -19.04 -1.35
CA PRO A 249 -10.51 -17.76 -2.03
C PRO A 249 -11.72 -16.94 -1.56
N THR A 250 -11.47 -15.74 -1.04
CA THR A 250 -12.53 -14.73 -0.87
C THR A 250 -13.18 -14.48 -2.25
N PRO A 251 -14.51 -14.40 -2.37
CA PRO A 251 -15.14 -14.12 -3.65
C PRO A 251 -14.86 -12.68 -4.09
N LEU A 252 -14.45 -12.48 -5.35
CA LEU A 252 -14.19 -11.14 -5.92
C LEU A 252 -15.41 -10.21 -5.84
N SER A 253 -16.63 -10.76 -5.85
CA SER A 253 -17.87 -9.99 -5.66
C SER A 253 -17.99 -9.35 -4.28
N ALA A 254 -17.23 -9.82 -3.29
CA ALA A 254 -17.16 -9.22 -1.96
C ALA A 254 -16.08 -8.12 -1.84
N GLY A 255 -15.40 -7.75 -2.94
CA GLY A 255 -14.22 -6.88 -2.88
C GLY A 255 -14.42 -5.56 -2.15
N THR A 256 -15.49 -4.81 -2.46
CA THR A 256 -15.85 -3.59 -1.72
C THR A 256 -16.15 -3.87 -0.25
N HIS A 257 -16.79 -5.01 0.05
CA HIS A 257 -17.12 -5.36 1.43
C HIS A 257 -15.87 -5.64 2.26
N VAL A 258 -14.94 -6.46 1.77
CA VAL A 258 -13.70 -6.76 2.51
C VAL A 258 -12.82 -5.53 2.65
N GLN A 259 -12.74 -4.68 1.62
CA GLN A 259 -12.05 -3.39 1.70
C GLN A 259 -12.60 -2.51 2.83
N ASN A 260 -13.91 -2.51 3.03
CA ASN A 260 -14.57 -1.72 4.07
C ASN A 260 -14.57 -2.39 5.46
N ASN A 261 -14.11 -3.64 5.59
CA ASN A 261 -14.26 -4.37 6.84
C ASN A 261 -13.04 -5.12 7.36
N ALA A 262 -11.97 -5.27 6.58
CA ALA A 262 -10.76 -5.95 6.99
C ALA A 262 -9.53 -5.25 6.43
N HIS A 263 -8.40 -5.43 7.11
CA HIS A 263 -7.13 -4.89 6.66
C HIS A 263 -6.47 -5.78 5.61
N MET A 264 -6.74 -7.09 5.67
CA MET A 264 -6.29 -8.05 4.67
C MET A 264 -7.23 -9.26 4.59
N TRP A 265 -7.30 -9.89 3.42
CA TRP A 265 -8.17 -11.05 3.18
C TRP A 265 -7.53 -12.00 2.18
N ARG A 266 -7.58 -13.29 2.50
CA ARG A 266 -7.00 -14.35 1.68
C ARG A 266 -7.70 -14.45 0.33
N ILE A 267 -6.94 -14.32 -0.76
CA ILE A 267 -7.44 -14.41 -2.14
C ILE A 267 -7.33 -15.81 -2.74
N VAL A 268 -6.59 -16.68 -2.05
CA VAL A 268 -6.38 -18.09 -2.40
C VAL A 268 -6.52 -18.98 -1.18
N ASN A 269 -6.74 -20.27 -1.42
CA ASN A 269 -6.55 -21.29 -0.38
C ASN A 269 -5.05 -21.40 0.01
N ASP A 270 -4.71 -22.27 0.95
CA ASP A 270 -3.37 -22.29 1.56
C ASP A 270 -2.27 -22.46 0.50
N LEU A 271 -1.33 -21.51 0.49
CA LEU A 271 -0.18 -21.51 -0.41
C LEU A 271 0.94 -22.36 0.18
N TRP A 272 1.61 -23.15 -0.67
CA TRP A 272 2.79 -23.91 -0.32
C TRP A 272 3.93 -23.67 -1.32
N ASP A 273 5.08 -24.27 -1.03
CA ASP A 273 6.35 -24.08 -1.71
C ASP A 273 6.45 -24.82 -3.07
N ASP A 274 5.44 -24.68 -3.93
CA ASP A 274 5.40 -25.23 -5.28
C ASP A 274 5.09 -24.18 -6.35
N TRP A 275 5.71 -24.34 -7.53
CA TRP A 275 5.54 -23.39 -8.64
C TRP A 275 4.10 -23.28 -9.15
N PRO A 276 3.32 -24.38 -9.34
CA PRO A 276 1.92 -24.25 -9.73
C PRO A 276 1.12 -23.31 -8.81
N GLY A 277 1.28 -23.44 -7.49
CA GLY A 277 0.70 -22.55 -6.49
C GLY A 277 1.07 -21.09 -6.76
N VAL A 278 2.37 -20.79 -6.80
CA VAL A 278 2.89 -19.43 -7.07
C VAL A 278 2.39 -18.88 -8.41
N ASN A 279 2.38 -19.71 -9.47
CA ASN A 279 2.01 -19.30 -10.81
C ASN A 279 0.52 -18.91 -10.93
N THR A 280 -0.36 -19.50 -10.11
CA THR A 280 -1.78 -19.10 -10.09
C THR A 280 -2.01 -17.70 -9.51
N LEU A 281 -1.10 -17.21 -8.66
CA LEU A 281 -1.27 -15.95 -7.94
C LEU A 281 -1.19 -14.73 -8.84
N PHE A 282 -0.48 -14.81 -9.96
CA PHE A 282 -0.37 -13.70 -10.92
C PHE A 282 -1.75 -13.21 -11.36
N ASP A 283 -2.62 -14.13 -11.75
CA ASP A 283 -3.94 -13.81 -12.26
C ASP A 283 -4.89 -13.41 -11.11
N GLN A 284 -4.76 -14.02 -9.94
CA GLN A 284 -5.55 -13.66 -8.75
C GLN A 284 -5.23 -12.24 -8.27
N LEU A 285 -3.95 -11.90 -8.11
CA LEU A 285 -3.50 -10.58 -7.66
C LEU A 285 -3.88 -9.47 -8.66
N ARG A 286 -3.84 -9.78 -9.97
CA ARG A 286 -4.35 -8.86 -11.00
C ARG A 286 -5.82 -8.56 -10.78
N ASN A 287 -6.64 -9.59 -10.60
CA ASN A 287 -8.08 -9.43 -10.45
C ASN A 287 -8.45 -8.65 -9.16
N TRP A 288 -7.61 -8.73 -8.13
CA TRP A 288 -7.79 -8.03 -6.86
C TRP A 288 -7.21 -6.60 -6.82
N THR A 289 -6.47 -6.18 -7.85
CA THR A 289 -5.88 -4.83 -7.95
C THR A 289 -6.87 -3.68 -7.68
N PRO A 290 -8.13 -3.71 -8.16
CA PRO A 290 -9.10 -2.63 -7.91
C PRO A 290 -9.46 -2.40 -6.44
N TYR A 291 -9.30 -3.41 -5.57
CA TYR A 291 -9.73 -3.34 -4.16
C TYR A 291 -8.58 -3.07 -3.19
N ARG A 292 -7.35 -3.06 -3.69
CA ARG A 292 -6.19 -2.72 -2.88
C ARG A 292 -6.13 -1.22 -2.62
N ALA A 293 -6.02 -0.86 -1.34
CA ALA A 293 -5.89 0.52 -0.89
C ALA A 293 -5.02 0.58 0.37
N LYS A 294 -4.65 1.81 0.79
CA LYS A 294 -4.10 2.01 2.13
C LYS A 294 -5.06 1.41 3.16
N GLY A 295 -4.57 0.55 4.05
CA GLY A 295 -5.42 -0.13 5.04
C GLY A 295 -6.22 -1.33 4.52
N ALA A 296 -6.07 -1.74 3.24
CA ALA A 296 -6.83 -2.84 2.67
C ALA A 296 -6.02 -3.60 1.60
N TYR A 297 -5.52 -4.79 1.95
CA TYR A 297 -4.55 -5.53 1.14
C TYR A 297 -5.05 -6.94 0.78
N PRO A 298 -5.21 -7.25 -0.51
CA PRO A 298 -5.37 -8.62 -0.98
C PRO A 298 -4.21 -9.49 -0.51
N ASP A 299 -4.50 -10.61 0.16
CA ASP A 299 -3.52 -11.48 0.79
C ASP A 299 -3.34 -12.78 -0.01
N PRO A 300 -2.22 -12.95 -0.74
CA PRO A 300 -1.89 -14.18 -1.46
C PRO A 300 -1.40 -15.31 -0.53
N ASP A 301 -1.53 -15.14 0.78
CA ASP A 301 -1.08 -16.02 1.86
C ASP A 301 0.37 -15.79 2.31
N MET A 302 0.75 -16.53 3.35
CA MET A 302 2.10 -16.55 3.93
C MET A 302 3.17 -16.90 2.90
N ILE A 303 4.41 -16.51 3.19
CA ILE A 303 5.59 -16.76 2.37
C ILE A 303 6.21 -18.10 2.80
N PRO A 304 6.08 -19.17 1.99
CA PRO A 304 6.59 -20.50 2.32
C PRO A 304 8.08 -20.59 1.95
N ILE A 305 8.91 -19.75 2.57
CA ILE A 305 10.37 -19.72 2.40
C ILE A 305 11.03 -19.94 3.77
N GLY A 306 12.26 -20.47 3.77
CA GLY A 306 12.99 -20.83 4.99
C GLY A 306 12.69 -22.26 5.43
N ARG A 307 12.77 -22.52 6.74
CA ARG A 307 12.57 -23.85 7.32
C ARG A 307 11.08 -24.12 7.57
N LEU A 308 10.48 -24.98 6.75
CA LEU A 308 9.06 -25.32 6.76
C LEU A 308 8.81 -26.72 7.33
N SER A 309 7.56 -26.98 7.67
CA SER A 309 7.02 -28.28 8.07
C SER A 309 7.79 -29.01 9.15
N LYS A 310 8.39 -28.29 10.11
CA LYS A 310 9.00 -28.92 11.31
C LYS A 310 7.97 -29.74 12.08
N PHE A 311 6.77 -29.17 12.20
CA PHE A 311 5.56 -29.82 12.70
C PHE A 311 4.36 -29.51 11.78
N GLY A 312 4.65 -28.99 10.58
CA GLY A 312 3.68 -28.50 9.61
C GLY A 312 2.78 -29.58 9.02
N PRO A 313 1.61 -29.20 8.47
CA PRO A 313 0.63 -30.15 7.94
C PRO A 313 1.04 -30.76 6.59
N VAL A 314 1.99 -30.16 5.86
CA VAL A 314 2.34 -30.56 4.48
C VAL A 314 3.78 -31.07 4.39
N GLY A 315 3.94 -32.37 4.14
CA GLY A 315 5.21 -33.00 3.88
C GLY A 315 6.16 -33.08 5.08
N ALA A 316 7.35 -33.65 4.86
CA ALA A 316 8.39 -33.76 5.88
C ALA A 316 9.07 -32.40 6.16
N PRO A 317 9.73 -32.23 7.34
CA PRO A 317 10.53 -31.05 7.66
C PRO A 317 11.59 -30.74 6.61
N ARG A 318 11.53 -29.56 5.99
CA ARG A 318 12.37 -29.19 4.84
C ARG A 318 12.71 -27.71 4.83
N TYR A 319 13.65 -27.32 3.98
CA TYR A 319 13.66 -25.96 3.47
C TYR A 319 12.72 -25.90 2.27
N SER A 320 12.18 -24.71 1.97
CA SER A 320 11.33 -24.49 0.79
C SER A 320 11.84 -25.21 -0.46
N ASN A 321 10.93 -25.90 -1.16
CA ASN A 321 11.16 -26.55 -2.44
C ASN A 321 11.23 -25.57 -3.61
N LEU A 322 10.78 -24.32 -3.44
CA LEU A 322 10.98 -23.28 -4.44
C LEU A 322 12.47 -23.07 -4.70
N THR A 323 12.85 -23.01 -5.97
CA THR A 323 14.20 -22.65 -6.41
C THR A 323 14.54 -21.20 -6.01
N PRO A 324 15.82 -20.80 -5.99
CA PRO A 324 16.19 -19.41 -5.71
C PRO A 324 15.51 -18.38 -6.65
N ASP A 325 15.31 -18.74 -7.92
CA ASP A 325 14.62 -17.88 -8.89
C ASP A 325 13.12 -17.78 -8.59
N GLU A 326 12.46 -18.88 -8.21
CA GLU A 326 11.06 -18.89 -7.80
C GLU A 326 10.84 -18.12 -6.49
N GLN A 327 11.76 -18.22 -5.53
CA GLN A 327 11.74 -17.43 -4.29
C GLN A 327 11.86 -15.93 -4.60
N ARG A 328 12.74 -15.54 -5.53
CA ARG A 328 12.87 -14.16 -6.00
C ARG A 328 11.59 -13.71 -6.72
N THR A 329 11.00 -14.56 -7.53
CA THR A 329 9.72 -14.31 -8.20
C THR A 329 8.59 -14.09 -7.21
N LEU A 330 8.47 -14.95 -6.19
CA LEU A 330 7.51 -14.82 -5.10
C LEU A 330 7.66 -13.46 -4.41
N MET A 331 8.86 -13.13 -3.94
CA MET A 331 9.09 -11.85 -3.26
C MET A 331 8.83 -10.64 -4.18
N THR A 332 9.22 -10.73 -5.45
CA THR A 332 8.94 -9.66 -6.43
C THR A 332 7.44 -9.50 -6.67
N LEU A 333 6.70 -10.60 -6.73
CA LEU A 333 5.24 -10.60 -6.94
C LEU A 333 4.48 -10.04 -5.73
N TRP A 334 4.89 -10.38 -4.50
CA TRP A 334 4.31 -9.82 -3.27
C TRP A 334 4.54 -8.32 -3.22
N THR A 335 5.80 -7.90 -3.37
CA THR A 335 6.18 -6.50 -3.19
C THR A 335 5.60 -5.59 -4.27
N ILE A 336 5.57 -6.02 -5.55
CA ILE A 336 4.93 -5.22 -6.60
C ILE A 336 3.40 -5.18 -6.44
N ASN A 337 2.79 -6.11 -5.72
CA ASN A 337 1.35 -6.07 -5.44
C ASN A 337 1.00 -5.39 -4.12
N ARG A 338 1.99 -4.99 -3.32
CA ARG A 338 1.82 -4.51 -1.94
C ARG A 338 1.04 -5.53 -1.09
N SER A 339 1.44 -6.80 -1.16
CA SER A 339 0.83 -7.89 -0.40
C SER A 339 1.44 -7.96 1.01
N PRO A 340 0.70 -8.39 2.05
CA PRO A 340 1.28 -8.61 3.37
C PRO A 340 2.49 -9.54 3.32
N LEU A 341 3.60 -9.15 3.94
CA LEU A 341 4.83 -9.94 3.98
C LEU A 341 4.85 -10.76 5.28
N MET A 342 4.17 -11.91 5.27
CA MET A 342 4.08 -12.80 6.43
C MET A 342 4.96 -14.04 6.21
N TRP A 343 6.13 -14.07 6.84
CA TRP A 343 7.07 -15.19 6.71
C TRP A 343 6.57 -16.44 7.43
N GLY A 344 6.53 -17.59 6.75
CA GLY A 344 6.04 -18.85 7.33
C GLY A 344 7.14 -19.77 7.90
N GLY A 345 8.37 -19.64 7.39
CA GLY A 345 9.51 -20.44 7.86
C GLY A 345 9.92 -20.11 9.30
N ASN A 346 10.54 -21.08 9.98
CA ASN A 346 11.12 -20.85 11.30
C ASN A 346 12.33 -19.90 11.20
N LEU A 347 12.21 -18.68 11.71
CA LEU A 347 13.18 -17.60 11.52
C LEU A 347 14.56 -17.94 12.09
N VAL A 348 14.62 -18.63 13.22
CA VAL A 348 15.90 -19.01 13.86
C VAL A 348 16.73 -20.00 13.03
N GLU A 349 16.13 -20.59 11.99
CA GLU A 349 16.80 -21.45 11.02
C GLU A 349 16.90 -20.80 9.62
N ASN A 350 16.66 -19.49 9.50
CA ASN A 350 16.86 -18.78 8.25
C ASN A 350 18.32 -18.86 7.80
N ARG A 351 18.51 -19.17 6.51
CA ARG A 351 19.82 -19.12 5.86
C ARG A 351 20.17 -17.68 5.49
N PRO A 352 21.46 -17.36 5.23
CA PRO A 352 21.84 -16.04 4.73
C PRO A 352 21.08 -15.61 3.46
N SER A 353 20.76 -16.56 2.57
CA SER A 353 19.93 -16.32 1.38
C SER A 353 18.50 -15.91 1.73
N ASP A 354 17.92 -16.53 2.76
CA ASP A 354 16.55 -16.23 3.21
C ASP A 354 16.53 -14.83 3.84
N LEU A 355 17.51 -14.51 4.69
CA LEU A 355 17.65 -13.19 5.30
C LEU A 355 17.86 -12.08 4.25
N ALA A 356 18.60 -12.36 3.17
CA ALA A 356 18.82 -11.40 2.09
C ALA A 356 17.51 -11.01 1.36
N LEU A 357 16.56 -11.94 1.24
CA LEU A 357 15.23 -11.64 0.69
C LEU A 357 14.43 -10.69 1.59
N MET A 358 14.62 -10.79 2.91
CA MET A 358 13.85 -10.05 3.90
C MET A 358 14.42 -8.66 4.23
N THR A 359 15.67 -8.38 3.87
CA THR A 359 16.41 -7.19 4.34
C THR A 359 16.77 -6.20 3.22
N ASN A 360 16.40 -6.49 1.97
CA ASN A 360 16.63 -5.58 0.86
C ASN A 360 15.66 -4.39 0.93
N ALA A 361 16.15 -3.26 1.43
CA ALA A 361 15.37 -2.04 1.62
C ALA A 361 14.77 -1.48 0.31
N ALA A 362 15.46 -1.61 -0.82
CA ALA A 362 14.97 -1.12 -2.10
C ALA A 362 13.77 -1.93 -2.61
N VAL A 363 13.81 -3.25 -2.43
CA VAL A 363 12.70 -4.17 -2.76
C VAL A 363 11.51 -3.93 -1.84
N MET A 364 11.75 -3.84 -0.52
CA MET A 364 10.68 -3.55 0.46
C MET A 364 10.04 -2.18 0.26
N ALA A 365 10.78 -1.18 -0.22
CA ALA A 365 10.21 0.14 -0.51
C ALA A 365 9.13 0.07 -1.60
N VAL A 366 9.21 -0.90 -2.52
CA VAL A 366 8.13 -1.15 -3.49
C VAL A 366 6.85 -1.53 -2.75
N ASP A 367 6.92 -2.49 -1.83
CA ASP A 367 5.76 -2.94 -1.05
C ASP A 367 5.18 -1.84 -0.15
N GLN A 368 6.05 -1.15 0.57
CA GLN A 368 5.65 -0.26 1.64
C GLN A 368 5.28 1.14 1.14
N ASN A 369 5.92 1.64 0.07
CA ASN A 369 5.84 3.06 -0.32
C ASN A 369 5.28 3.32 -1.73
N SER A 370 5.14 2.32 -2.60
CA SER A 370 4.68 2.56 -3.99
C SER A 370 3.19 2.82 -4.11
N THR A 371 2.73 3.37 -5.24
CA THR A 371 1.29 3.53 -5.51
C THR A 371 0.96 3.08 -6.92
N ASN A 372 -0.32 2.96 -7.25
CA ASN A 372 -0.77 2.67 -8.62
C ASN A 372 -0.17 1.37 -9.22
N ASN A 373 0.06 0.37 -8.35
CA ASN A 373 0.62 -0.92 -8.74
C ASN A 373 -0.33 -1.69 -9.66
N ARG A 374 0.14 -2.15 -10.82
CA ARG A 374 -0.73 -2.84 -11.79
C ARG A 374 0.06 -3.65 -12.81
N GLN A 375 -0.60 -4.66 -13.37
CA GLN A 375 -0.10 -5.37 -14.55
C GLN A 375 -0.14 -4.44 -15.77
N ILE A 376 0.91 -4.47 -16.59
CA ILE A 376 1.03 -3.70 -17.83
C ILE A 376 1.06 -4.61 -19.06
N VAL A 377 1.76 -5.74 -18.95
CA VAL A 377 1.88 -6.74 -20.02
C VAL A 377 1.38 -8.08 -19.48
N ASP A 378 0.43 -8.67 -20.20
CA ASP A 378 -0.18 -9.97 -19.88
C ASP A 378 0.57 -11.15 -20.54
N GLY A 379 0.10 -12.38 -20.33
CA GLY A 379 0.69 -13.62 -20.87
C GLY A 379 1.63 -14.30 -19.88
N THR A 380 2.51 -15.18 -20.36
CA THR A 380 3.50 -15.86 -19.49
C THR A 380 4.75 -15.02 -19.26
N ARG A 381 5.02 -14.03 -20.11
CA ARG A 381 6.12 -13.06 -19.97
C ARG A 381 5.55 -11.71 -19.60
N GLN A 382 5.38 -11.49 -18.30
CA GLN A 382 4.61 -10.37 -17.79
C GLN A 382 5.48 -9.19 -17.36
N ALA A 383 4.88 -8.01 -17.39
CA ALA A 383 5.43 -6.81 -16.80
C ALA A 383 4.39 -6.15 -15.91
N TRP A 384 4.82 -5.72 -14.73
CA TRP A 384 4.03 -4.95 -13.76
C TRP A 384 4.76 -3.65 -13.46
N ALA A 385 4.02 -2.61 -13.09
CA ALA A 385 4.61 -1.33 -12.74
C ALA A 385 3.92 -0.69 -11.54
N ALA A 386 4.65 0.19 -10.85
CA ALA A 386 4.15 1.02 -9.77
C ALA A 386 4.82 2.40 -9.79
N ASP A 387 4.12 3.37 -9.23
CA ASP A 387 4.58 4.76 -9.10
C ASP A 387 5.32 4.95 -7.78
N ILE A 388 6.30 5.85 -7.78
CA ILE A 388 7.00 6.31 -6.57
C ILE A 388 6.41 7.68 -6.19
N PRO A 389 5.69 7.80 -5.06
CA PRO A 389 5.14 9.08 -4.62
C PRO A 389 6.22 10.18 -4.54
N GLY A 390 5.93 11.35 -5.12
CA GLY A 390 6.86 12.49 -5.14
C GLY A 390 8.03 12.36 -6.12
N SER A 391 8.05 11.35 -7.00
CA SER A 391 9.08 11.16 -8.02
C SER A 391 8.48 10.84 -9.39
N ASN A 392 9.23 11.15 -10.45
CA ASN A 392 8.90 10.70 -11.82
C ASN A 392 9.34 9.26 -12.09
N ASP A 393 10.12 8.68 -11.18
CA ASP A 393 10.60 7.32 -11.30
C ASP A 393 9.45 6.31 -11.20
N LYS A 394 9.67 5.14 -11.81
CA LYS A 394 8.74 4.02 -11.78
C LYS A 394 9.43 2.76 -11.27
N TYR A 395 8.72 1.96 -10.50
CA TYR A 395 9.09 0.57 -10.29
C TYR A 395 8.54 -0.29 -11.43
N VAL A 396 9.34 -1.24 -11.90
CA VAL A 396 8.96 -2.22 -12.93
C VAL A 396 9.39 -3.62 -12.49
N ALA A 397 8.44 -4.55 -12.43
CA ALA A 397 8.73 -5.96 -12.26
C ALA A 397 8.54 -6.69 -13.59
N LEU A 398 9.52 -7.51 -13.98
CA LEU A 398 9.44 -8.39 -15.15
C LEU A 398 9.45 -9.84 -14.68
N PHE A 399 8.56 -10.66 -15.22
CA PHE A 399 8.38 -12.05 -14.83
C PHE A 399 8.41 -12.97 -16.03
N ASN A 400 9.20 -14.04 -15.95
CA ASN A 400 9.15 -15.15 -16.87
C ASN A 400 8.44 -16.33 -16.20
N ARG A 401 7.17 -16.58 -16.55
CA ARG A 401 6.39 -17.70 -16.03
C ARG A 401 6.65 -19.00 -16.80
N ASP A 402 7.41 -18.95 -17.90
CA ASP A 402 7.72 -20.13 -18.71
C ASP A 402 8.73 -21.04 -17.99
N GLY A 403 8.68 -22.34 -18.30
CA GLY A 403 9.64 -23.34 -17.81
C GLY A 403 11.03 -23.30 -18.48
N ALA A 404 11.30 -22.28 -19.29
CA ALA A 404 12.58 -22.07 -19.97
C ALA A 404 13.00 -20.60 -19.87
N ALA A 405 14.31 -20.34 -19.92
CA ALA A 405 14.82 -18.97 -19.94
C ALA A 405 14.35 -18.21 -21.19
N GLY A 406 14.13 -16.91 -21.06
CA GLY A 406 13.63 -16.10 -22.16
C GLY A 406 13.66 -14.60 -21.91
N ASN A 407 13.52 -13.84 -23.00
CA ASN A 407 13.44 -12.39 -22.95
C ASN A 407 12.02 -11.95 -22.55
N VAL A 408 11.96 -11.14 -21.49
CA VAL A 408 10.75 -10.43 -21.05
C VAL A 408 10.95 -8.94 -21.33
N SER A 409 9.94 -8.28 -21.88
CA SER A 409 10.05 -6.89 -22.35
C SER A 409 8.88 -6.01 -21.91
N LEU A 410 9.17 -4.73 -21.70
CA LEU A 410 8.18 -3.68 -21.46
C LEU A 410 8.50 -2.48 -22.35
N ASN A 411 7.53 -2.05 -23.17
CA ASN A 411 7.62 -0.78 -23.90
C ASN A 411 7.37 0.38 -22.91
N LEU A 412 8.33 1.28 -22.80
CA LEU A 412 8.35 2.38 -21.84
C LEU A 412 7.25 3.42 -22.10
N THR A 413 6.75 3.50 -23.34
CA THR A 413 5.62 4.40 -23.68
C THR A 413 4.35 4.01 -22.92
N ALA A 414 4.18 2.74 -22.53
CA ALA A 414 3.08 2.31 -21.65
C ALA A 414 3.14 2.94 -20.25
N LEU A 415 4.30 3.49 -19.87
CA LEU A 415 4.52 4.23 -18.63
C LEU A 415 4.66 5.74 -18.86
N GLY A 416 4.48 6.22 -20.10
CA GLY A 416 4.74 7.62 -20.47
C GLY A 416 6.23 8.00 -20.51
N ILE A 417 7.12 7.02 -20.65
CA ILE A 417 8.57 7.21 -20.62
C ILE A 417 9.16 6.96 -22.01
N GLY A 418 10.03 7.87 -22.49
CA GLY A 418 10.79 7.64 -23.72
C GLY A 418 12.10 6.89 -23.46
N SER A 419 12.90 7.34 -22.50
CA SER A 419 14.13 6.69 -22.07
C SER A 419 14.31 6.76 -20.57
N ALA A 420 15.05 5.80 -19.99
CA ALA A 420 15.28 5.74 -18.56
C ALA A 420 16.63 5.11 -18.22
N THR A 421 17.27 5.62 -17.17
CA THR A 421 18.33 4.90 -16.46
C THR A 421 17.68 3.85 -15.57
N VAL A 422 18.24 2.64 -15.57
CA VAL A 422 17.63 1.46 -14.92
C VAL A 422 18.55 0.97 -13.82
N THR A 423 17.97 0.81 -12.62
CA THR A 423 18.63 0.16 -11.49
C THR A 423 17.92 -1.14 -11.17
N ASP A 424 18.65 -2.25 -11.10
CA ASP A 424 18.15 -3.52 -10.56
C ASP A 424 18.10 -3.43 -9.03
N LEU A 425 16.90 -3.56 -8.45
CA LEU A 425 16.70 -3.41 -7.01
C LEU A 425 17.23 -4.59 -6.20
N TRP A 426 17.33 -5.78 -6.81
CA TRP A 426 17.85 -6.95 -6.11
C TRP A 426 19.37 -6.87 -5.92
N SER A 427 20.09 -6.38 -6.93
CA SER A 427 21.55 -6.24 -6.89
C SER A 427 22.04 -4.85 -6.49
N GLY A 428 21.18 -3.83 -6.60
CA GLY A 428 21.56 -2.41 -6.48
C GLY A 428 22.32 -1.87 -7.71
N ALA A 429 22.56 -2.69 -8.72
CA ALA A 429 23.37 -2.32 -9.87
C ALA A 429 22.61 -1.36 -10.81
N ASN A 430 23.28 -0.29 -11.24
CA ASN A 430 22.86 0.46 -12.42
C ASN A 430 23.17 -0.40 -13.66
N ILE A 431 22.13 -0.80 -14.39
CA ILE A 431 22.24 -1.67 -15.56
C ILE A 431 22.17 -0.89 -16.89
N GLY A 432 22.40 0.42 -16.82
CA GLY A 432 22.52 1.32 -17.97
C GLY A 432 21.24 2.09 -18.29
N THR A 433 21.23 2.68 -19.48
CA THR A 433 20.09 3.44 -20.00
C THR A 433 19.41 2.66 -21.12
N VAL A 434 18.09 2.63 -21.09
CA VAL A 434 17.25 2.04 -22.14
C VAL A 434 16.46 3.13 -22.86
N ASN A 435 16.29 2.98 -24.17
CA ASN A 435 15.47 3.85 -25.01
C ASN A 435 14.31 3.02 -25.59
N GLY A 436 13.07 3.44 -25.36
CA GLY A 436 11.87 2.82 -25.91
C GLY A 436 11.42 1.53 -25.20
N THR A 437 12.29 0.55 -25.02
CA THR A 437 11.93 -0.77 -24.46
C THR A 437 12.95 -1.24 -23.43
N LEU A 438 12.48 -1.69 -22.27
CA LEU A 438 13.28 -2.48 -21.33
C LEU A 438 13.12 -3.96 -21.69
N THR A 439 14.21 -4.65 -22.01
CA THR A 439 14.23 -6.10 -22.24
C THR A 439 15.26 -6.76 -21.32
N ARG A 440 14.88 -7.85 -20.66
CA ARG A 440 15.76 -8.64 -19.81
C ARG A 440 15.60 -10.12 -20.12
N SER A 441 16.72 -10.82 -20.25
CA SER A 441 16.74 -12.27 -20.25
C SER A 441 16.61 -12.77 -18.82
N LEU A 442 15.56 -13.53 -18.54
CA LEU A 442 15.28 -14.09 -17.22
C LEU A 442 15.30 -15.62 -17.30
N PRO A 443 15.77 -16.32 -16.24
CA PRO A 443 15.71 -17.78 -16.18
C PRO A 443 14.26 -18.27 -16.17
N ALA A 444 14.07 -19.59 -16.30
CA ALA A 444 12.78 -20.21 -16.09
C ALA A 444 12.22 -19.80 -14.72
N HIS A 445 10.96 -19.40 -14.67
CA HIS A 445 10.28 -18.96 -13.44
C HIS A 445 10.91 -17.74 -12.76
N GLY A 446 11.84 -17.04 -13.43
CA GLY A 446 12.61 -15.95 -12.85
C GLY A 446 11.90 -14.58 -12.92
N ALA A 447 12.32 -13.69 -12.03
CA ALA A 447 11.87 -12.30 -11.99
C ALA A 447 13.03 -11.31 -11.89
N GLY A 448 12.79 -10.11 -12.41
CA GLY A 448 13.60 -8.93 -12.14
C GLY A 448 12.73 -7.79 -11.61
N LEU A 449 13.30 -6.96 -10.74
CA LEU A 449 12.63 -5.80 -10.17
C LEU A 449 13.53 -4.59 -10.33
N TYR A 450 13.02 -3.54 -10.96
CA TYR A 450 13.81 -2.42 -11.45
C TYR A 450 13.20 -1.10 -11.02
N ARG A 451 14.06 -0.11 -10.77
CA ARG A 451 13.68 1.31 -10.76
C ARG A 451 14.11 1.94 -12.08
N LEU A 452 13.15 2.53 -12.77
CA LEU A 452 13.37 3.32 -13.97
C LEU A 452 13.34 4.77 -13.55
N SER A 453 14.46 5.46 -13.75
CA SER A 453 14.57 6.91 -13.59
C SER A 453 14.49 7.51 -14.99
N PRO A 454 13.35 8.10 -15.39
CA PRO A 454 13.21 8.68 -16.72
C PRO A 454 14.35 9.66 -16.97
N GLN A 455 15.08 9.46 -18.05
CA GLN A 455 15.92 10.52 -18.55
C GLN A 455 14.95 11.52 -19.15
N SER A 456 15.00 12.78 -18.72
CA SER A 456 14.04 13.79 -19.18
C SER A 456 13.97 13.77 -20.71
N THR A 457 12.88 13.24 -21.27
CA THR A 457 12.60 13.30 -22.70
C THR A 457 11.76 14.51 -23.07
N ALA A 458 11.57 15.45 -22.15
CA ALA A 458 11.11 16.76 -22.55
C ALA A 458 12.15 17.37 -23.48
N ALA A 459 11.72 17.83 -24.65
CA ALA A 459 12.54 18.71 -25.44
C ALA A 459 13.02 19.83 -24.51
N ALA A 460 14.33 19.93 -24.31
CA ALA A 460 14.88 21.10 -23.65
C ALA A 460 14.65 22.28 -24.58
N TYR A 461 14.28 23.42 -24.01
CA TYR A 461 14.15 24.67 -24.74
C TYR A 461 15.08 25.71 -24.14
N THR A 462 15.50 26.65 -24.97
CA THR A 462 16.06 27.92 -24.53
C THR A 462 14.94 28.96 -24.52
N LEU A 463 15.07 29.95 -23.63
CA LEU A 463 14.20 31.14 -23.60
C LEU A 463 15.06 32.36 -23.92
N THR A 464 14.91 32.88 -25.13
CA THR A 464 15.68 34.04 -25.61
C THR A 464 14.92 35.33 -25.34
N ALA A 465 15.47 36.24 -24.54
CA ALA A 465 14.87 37.55 -24.30
C ALA A 465 14.90 38.38 -25.59
N ARG A 466 13.74 38.87 -26.03
CA ARG A 466 13.57 39.53 -27.34
C ARG A 466 14.40 40.82 -27.46
N HIS A 467 14.62 41.55 -26.37
CA HIS A 467 15.34 42.83 -26.39
C HIS A 467 16.86 42.69 -26.52
N SER A 468 17.43 41.59 -26.05
CA SER A 468 18.90 41.41 -25.94
C SER A 468 19.44 40.22 -26.73
N ALA A 469 18.57 39.33 -27.22
CA ALA A 469 18.92 38.04 -27.82
C ALA A 469 19.71 37.09 -26.89
N LYS A 470 19.65 37.33 -25.57
CA LYS A 470 20.32 36.50 -24.55
C LYS A 470 19.37 35.49 -23.94
N LEU A 471 19.92 34.42 -23.39
CA LEU A 471 19.14 33.30 -22.84
C LEU A 471 18.86 33.49 -21.35
N LEU A 472 17.70 33.02 -20.90
CA LEU A 472 17.41 32.81 -19.49
C LEU A 472 18.35 31.75 -18.92
N ASP A 473 19.08 32.12 -17.86
CA ASP A 473 20.25 31.40 -17.36
C ASP A 473 20.19 31.33 -15.83
N VAL A 474 20.46 30.15 -15.25
CA VAL A 474 20.75 30.05 -13.80
C VAL A 474 22.22 30.40 -13.58
N PHE A 475 22.46 31.48 -12.83
CA PHE A 475 23.78 32.08 -12.71
C PHE A 475 24.84 31.08 -12.19
N ASN A 476 25.99 31.08 -12.86
CA ASN A 476 27.19 30.33 -12.48
C ASN A 476 26.97 28.81 -12.33
N LEU A 477 26.10 28.21 -13.15
CA LEU A 477 25.78 26.77 -13.13
C LEU A 477 25.26 26.28 -11.76
N SER A 478 24.81 27.18 -10.89
CA SER A 478 24.41 26.81 -9.53
C SER A 478 23.29 25.78 -9.55
N THR A 479 23.33 24.85 -8.61
CA THR A 479 22.26 23.88 -8.33
C THR A 479 21.57 24.16 -6.99
N ASP A 480 21.87 25.28 -6.33
CA ASP A 480 21.35 25.64 -5.01
C ASP A 480 19.94 26.24 -5.09
N ASP A 481 19.16 26.07 -4.01
CA ASP A 481 17.89 26.76 -3.85
C ASP A 481 18.12 28.25 -3.62
N GLY A 482 17.32 29.08 -4.29
CA GLY A 482 17.43 30.53 -4.20
C GLY A 482 18.53 31.14 -5.06
N ALA A 483 19.22 30.35 -5.90
CA ALA A 483 20.16 30.87 -6.89
C ALA A 483 19.43 31.77 -7.90
N ASP A 484 20.04 32.91 -8.22
CA ASP A 484 19.45 33.91 -9.10
C ASP A 484 19.35 33.42 -10.54
N VAL A 485 18.25 33.77 -11.19
CA VAL A 485 18.05 33.62 -12.63
C VAL A 485 18.34 34.96 -13.29
N VAL A 486 19.16 34.91 -14.33
CA VAL A 486 19.66 36.06 -15.08
C VAL A 486 19.43 35.88 -16.56
N GLN A 487 19.79 36.88 -17.37
CA GLN A 487 20.13 36.63 -18.78
C GLN A 487 21.64 36.44 -18.96
N TRP A 488 22.03 35.64 -19.95
CA TRP A 488 23.43 35.49 -20.35
C TRP A 488 23.55 35.18 -21.84
N ALA A 489 24.70 35.53 -22.44
CA ALA A 489 25.03 35.08 -23.79
C ALA A 489 24.92 33.54 -23.92
N ALA A 490 24.41 33.07 -25.06
CA ALA A 490 24.27 31.63 -25.30
C ALA A 490 25.64 30.94 -25.24
N ASN A 491 25.75 29.89 -24.42
CA ASN A 491 27.00 29.16 -24.18
C ASN A 491 26.85 27.64 -24.34
N GLY A 492 25.63 27.16 -24.62
CA GLY A 492 25.33 25.75 -24.86
C GLY A 492 25.24 24.88 -23.59
N GLN A 493 25.41 25.45 -22.41
CA GLN A 493 25.39 24.73 -21.14
C GLN A 493 23.96 24.41 -20.68
N ASN A 494 23.82 23.45 -19.77
CA ASN A 494 22.51 22.97 -19.30
C ASN A 494 21.77 23.97 -18.40
N ASN A 495 22.47 24.95 -17.81
CA ASN A 495 21.82 25.99 -17.00
C ASN A 495 21.02 26.99 -17.84
N GLN A 496 21.15 26.97 -19.16
CA GLN A 496 20.36 27.75 -20.12
C GLN A 496 19.21 26.96 -20.77
N ARG A 497 19.03 25.71 -20.35
CA ARG A 497 18.08 24.76 -20.95
C ARG A 497 16.96 24.46 -19.96
N TRP A 498 15.74 24.47 -20.45
CA TRP A 498 14.52 24.41 -19.64
C TRP A 498 13.54 23.37 -20.18
N ASP A 499 13.03 22.52 -19.28
CA ASP A 499 11.95 21.56 -19.48
C ASP A 499 10.63 22.21 -19.05
N PHE A 500 9.57 22.07 -19.86
CA PHE A 500 8.24 22.59 -19.57
C PHE A 500 7.32 21.44 -19.19
N ARG A 501 7.10 21.26 -17.88
CA ARG A 501 6.24 20.19 -17.34
C ARG A 501 4.84 20.72 -17.10
N ASP A 502 3.83 20.03 -17.62
CA ASP A 502 2.42 20.40 -17.42
C ASP A 502 2.07 20.37 -15.93
N ALA A 503 1.51 21.48 -15.43
CA ALA A 503 1.03 21.65 -14.05
C ALA A 503 -0.50 21.70 -13.97
N GLY A 504 -1.21 21.42 -15.08
CA GLY A 504 -2.66 21.49 -15.19
C GLY A 504 -3.18 22.90 -15.43
N ASP A 505 -4.43 23.00 -15.87
CA ASP A 505 -5.15 24.27 -16.13
C ASP A 505 -4.42 25.24 -17.09
N GLY A 506 -3.57 24.72 -17.97
CA GLY A 506 -2.76 25.52 -18.90
C GLY A 506 -1.53 26.19 -18.29
N TYR A 507 -1.09 25.75 -17.10
CA TYR A 507 0.14 26.20 -16.45
C TYR A 507 1.25 25.16 -16.55
N TYR A 508 2.50 25.61 -16.45
CA TYR A 508 3.68 24.77 -16.51
C TYR A 508 4.63 25.05 -15.34
N ASN A 509 5.26 24.00 -14.82
CA ASN A 509 6.52 24.15 -14.11
C ASN A 509 7.66 24.22 -15.14
N VAL A 510 8.45 25.29 -15.10
CA VAL A 510 9.61 25.48 -15.99
C VAL A 510 10.85 25.04 -15.24
N VAL A 511 11.43 23.91 -15.62
CA VAL A 511 12.45 23.19 -14.86
C VAL A 511 13.80 23.32 -15.53
N ASN A 512 14.82 23.77 -14.80
CA ASN A 512 16.17 23.86 -15.32
C ASN A 512 16.77 22.47 -15.53
N VAL A 513 17.37 22.24 -16.70
CA VAL A 513 17.94 20.93 -17.07
C VAL A 513 19.22 20.61 -16.29
N ASN A 514 19.99 21.61 -15.85
CA ASN A 514 21.21 21.38 -15.06
C ASN A 514 20.91 20.90 -13.64
N SER A 515 19.96 21.55 -12.96
CA SER A 515 19.68 21.32 -11.53
C SER A 515 18.46 20.43 -11.28
N GLY A 516 17.54 20.30 -12.24
CA GLY A 516 16.24 19.68 -12.04
C GLY A 516 15.26 20.52 -11.20
N LYS A 517 15.58 21.79 -10.93
CA LYS A 517 14.81 22.72 -10.09
C LYS A 517 13.92 23.65 -10.90
N CYS A 518 12.86 24.14 -10.27
CA CYS A 518 11.82 24.94 -10.91
C CYS A 518 12.14 26.43 -10.89
N LEU A 519 11.74 27.14 -11.95
CA LEU A 519 11.72 28.60 -12.03
C LEU A 519 10.71 29.13 -11.00
N ASP A 520 11.18 29.96 -10.08
CA ASP A 520 10.49 30.31 -8.84
C ASP A 520 10.48 31.83 -8.62
N VAL A 521 9.32 32.38 -8.27
CA VAL A 521 9.23 33.74 -7.73
C VAL A 521 9.59 33.72 -6.24
N TYR A 522 10.76 34.30 -5.92
CA TYR A 522 11.34 34.22 -4.58
C TYR A 522 10.41 34.80 -3.50
N GLY A 523 10.25 34.07 -2.39
CA GLY A 523 9.36 34.44 -1.29
C GLY A 523 7.97 33.82 -1.36
N GLY A 524 7.72 32.92 -2.33
CA GLY A 524 6.51 32.09 -2.37
C GLY A 524 5.27 32.82 -2.89
N THR A 525 4.09 32.23 -2.64
CA THR A 525 2.79 32.73 -3.13
C THR A 525 2.38 34.10 -2.57
N GLY A 526 2.99 34.56 -1.47
CA GLY A 526 2.79 35.90 -0.92
C GLY A 526 3.56 37.00 -1.67
N ALA A 527 4.59 36.64 -2.43
CA ALA A 527 5.45 37.59 -3.13
C ALA A 527 4.78 38.08 -4.42
N THR A 528 4.02 39.17 -4.32
CA THR A 528 3.23 39.73 -5.43
C THR A 528 3.71 41.11 -5.90
N ALA A 529 4.77 41.68 -5.30
CA ALA A 529 5.31 42.99 -5.67
C ALA A 529 6.08 42.97 -7.00
N ASP A 530 6.17 44.13 -7.67
CA ASP A 530 7.05 44.31 -8.83
C ASP A 530 8.51 44.30 -8.39
N GLY A 531 9.39 43.71 -9.21
CA GLY A 531 10.83 43.67 -8.96
C GLY A 531 11.28 42.53 -8.05
N VAL A 532 10.38 41.66 -7.58
CA VAL A 532 10.79 40.44 -6.87
C VAL A 532 11.60 39.56 -7.83
N ARG A 533 12.79 39.17 -7.38
CA ARG A 533 13.72 38.33 -8.15
C ARG A 533 13.14 36.97 -8.49
N ILE A 534 13.53 36.47 -9.65
CA ILE A 534 13.28 35.09 -10.08
C ILE A 534 14.49 34.26 -9.72
N THR A 535 14.25 33.14 -9.07
CA THR A 535 15.26 32.17 -8.63
C THR A 535 14.96 30.80 -9.21
N GLN A 536 15.85 29.84 -9.01
CA GLN A 536 15.46 28.43 -9.02
C GLN A 536 15.20 27.94 -7.59
N TRP A 537 14.32 26.96 -7.46
CA TRP A 537 14.06 26.28 -6.19
C TRP A 537 13.61 24.84 -6.42
N THR A 538 13.85 23.96 -5.44
CA THR A 538 13.30 22.60 -5.41
C THR A 538 11.81 22.61 -5.78
N CYS A 539 11.44 21.83 -6.80
CA CYS A 539 10.09 21.85 -7.35
C CYS A 539 9.04 21.43 -6.31
N HIS A 540 7.96 22.19 -6.23
CA HIS A 540 6.81 21.94 -5.36
C HIS A 540 5.49 22.39 -6.01
N THR A 541 4.37 22.18 -5.34
CA THR A 541 3.04 22.41 -5.90
C THR A 541 2.52 23.83 -5.75
N ASP A 542 3.20 24.70 -5.01
CA ASP A 542 2.76 26.08 -4.82
C ASP A 542 2.75 26.90 -6.13
N ALA A 543 1.79 27.82 -6.22
CA ALA A 543 1.49 28.55 -7.44
C ALA A 543 2.59 29.55 -7.89
N ASN A 544 3.58 29.86 -7.05
CA ASN A 544 4.72 30.73 -7.40
C ASN A 544 5.75 30.07 -8.33
N GLN A 545 5.65 28.75 -8.55
CA GLN A 545 6.46 28.00 -9.51
C GLN A 545 5.72 27.62 -10.79
N GLN A 546 4.49 28.10 -10.97
CA GLN A 546 3.62 27.73 -12.07
C GLN A 546 3.44 28.91 -13.02
N TRP A 547 3.67 28.68 -14.30
CA TRP A 547 3.76 29.73 -15.32
C TRP A 547 2.81 29.45 -16.48
N ARG A 548 1.98 30.43 -16.84
CA ARG A 548 1.19 30.40 -18.08
C ARG A 548 2.03 30.95 -19.22
N LEU A 549 2.05 30.24 -20.33
CA LEU A 549 2.66 30.72 -21.58
C LEU A 549 1.60 31.45 -22.39
N GLN A 550 1.78 32.75 -22.60
CA GLN A 550 0.86 33.56 -23.39
C GLN A 550 1.54 34.02 -24.67
N ASP A 551 0.99 33.62 -25.82
CA ASP A 551 1.45 34.07 -27.13
C ASP A 551 1.22 35.59 -27.27
N THR A 552 2.24 36.30 -27.75
CA THR A 552 2.21 37.74 -28.03
C THR A 552 2.31 38.07 -29.52
N GLY A 553 2.34 37.05 -30.39
CA GLY A 553 2.48 37.14 -31.84
C GLY A 553 3.93 36.93 -32.32
N ASN A 554 4.08 36.58 -33.60
CA ASN A 554 5.39 36.39 -34.26
C ASN A 554 6.33 35.35 -33.62
N GLY A 555 5.79 34.41 -32.84
CA GLY A 555 6.57 33.37 -32.14
C GLY A 555 7.15 33.81 -30.79
N ASP A 556 6.84 35.02 -30.32
CA ASP A 556 7.24 35.55 -29.02
C ASP A 556 6.15 35.26 -27.97
N LEU A 557 6.57 34.92 -26.74
CA LEU A 557 5.65 34.62 -25.63
C LEU A 557 6.00 35.38 -24.34
N GLN A 558 5.01 35.53 -23.48
CA GLN A 558 5.15 35.93 -22.09
C GLN A 558 5.01 34.72 -21.17
N LEU A 559 5.83 34.66 -20.11
CA LEU A 559 5.67 33.72 -19.01
C LEU A 559 5.03 34.46 -17.84
N ILE A 560 3.83 34.04 -17.44
CA ILE A 560 3.01 34.73 -16.43
C ILE A 560 2.88 33.84 -15.20
N ALA A 561 3.36 34.30 -14.04
CA ALA A 561 3.28 33.54 -12.80
C ALA A 561 1.82 33.38 -12.33
N ARG A 562 1.42 32.17 -11.95
CA ARG A 562 0.03 31.83 -11.60
C ARG A 562 -0.48 32.59 -10.40
N HIS A 563 0.35 32.77 -9.36
CA HIS A 563 -0.08 33.39 -8.10
C HIS A 563 -0.24 34.91 -8.21
N SER A 564 0.63 35.60 -8.97
CA SER A 564 0.67 37.06 -9.03
C SER A 564 0.08 37.64 -10.32
N GLY A 565 -0.04 36.85 -11.38
CA GLY A 565 -0.42 37.32 -12.72
C GLY A 565 0.64 38.19 -13.39
N LYS A 566 1.89 38.18 -12.90
CA LYS A 566 3.00 39.03 -13.38
C LYS A 566 3.94 38.29 -14.32
N CYS A 567 4.60 39.05 -15.18
CA CYS A 567 5.44 38.53 -16.25
C CYS A 567 6.90 38.39 -15.83
N LEU A 568 7.53 37.29 -16.27
CA LEU A 568 8.99 37.13 -16.26
C LEU A 568 9.65 38.23 -17.08
N THR A 569 10.49 39.03 -16.44
CA THR A 569 11.03 40.28 -16.98
C THR A 569 12.53 40.39 -16.71
N ILE A 570 13.32 40.79 -17.70
CA ILE A 570 14.70 41.25 -17.44
C ILE A 570 14.65 42.67 -16.89
N GLN A 571 15.20 42.85 -15.70
CA GLN A 571 15.10 44.10 -14.95
C GLN A 571 15.71 45.27 -15.73
N ASN A 572 15.00 46.41 -15.75
CA ASN A 572 15.39 47.65 -16.42
C ASN A 572 15.66 47.51 -17.93
N ALA A 573 15.22 46.40 -18.57
CA ALA A 573 15.59 46.06 -19.94
C ALA A 573 17.11 46.09 -20.19
N ALA A 574 17.91 45.82 -19.15
CA ALA A 574 19.37 45.78 -19.27
C ALA A 574 19.77 44.73 -20.32
N ALA A 575 20.86 44.97 -21.05
CA ALA A 575 21.37 44.05 -22.08
C ALA A 575 22.68 43.36 -21.68
N THR A 576 23.21 43.65 -20.50
CA THR A 576 24.45 43.04 -19.98
C THR A 576 24.23 41.61 -19.51
N ASP A 577 25.28 40.79 -19.57
CA ASP A 577 25.28 39.47 -18.94
C ASP A 577 25.13 39.62 -17.42
N GLY A 578 24.37 38.71 -16.81
CA GLY A 578 24.09 38.74 -15.38
C GLY A 578 22.97 39.70 -14.96
N ALA A 579 22.29 40.36 -15.90
CA ALA A 579 21.11 41.16 -15.54
C ALA A 579 20.01 40.25 -14.99
N LEU A 580 19.48 40.61 -13.81
CA LEU A 580 18.51 39.80 -13.07
C LEU A 580 17.17 39.66 -13.81
N ALA A 581 16.61 38.46 -13.74
CA ALA A 581 15.20 38.23 -14.01
C ALA A 581 14.38 38.56 -12.76
N VAL A 582 13.27 39.25 -12.95
CA VAL A 582 12.31 39.65 -11.93
C VAL A 582 10.88 39.38 -12.42
N GLN A 583 9.91 39.32 -11.52
CA GLN A 583 8.51 39.50 -11.92
C GLN A 583 8.16 40.99 -11.99
N MET A 584 7.39 41.38 -13.00
CA MET A 584 6.85 42.72 -13.15
C MET A 584 5.44 42.65 -13.72
N THR A 585 4.63 43.67 -13.45
CA THR A 585 3.35 43.90 -14.14
C THR A 585 3.53 43.70 -15.66
N CYS A 586 2.68 42.85 -16.25
CA CYS A 586 2.75 42.53 -17.67
C CYS A 586 2.43 43.76 -18.53
N GLY A 587 3.28 44.03 -19.51
CA GLY A 587 3.10 45.08 -20.52
C GLY A 587 3.54 44.61 -21.90
N THR A 588 3.89 45.55 -22.78
CA THR A 588 4.32 45.26 -24.16
C THR A 588 5.84 45.39 -24.34
N GLY A 589 6.60 45.47 -23.25
CA GLY A 589 8.05 45.61 -23.28
C GLY A 589 8.72 44.36 -23.83
N THR A 590 9.70 44.53 -24.73
CA THR A 590 10.43 43.42 -25.35
C THR A 590 11.30 42.65 -24.35
N ASN A 591 11.64 43.25 -23.21
CA ASN A 591 12.32 42.60 -22.08
C ASN A 591 11.41 41.68 -21.24
N GLN A 592 10.12 41.60 -21.58
CA GLN A 592 9.14 40.65 -21.04
C GLN A 592 8.73 39.59 -22.05
N GLN A 593 9.28 39.64 -23.27
CA GLN A 593 8.94 38.76 -24.38
C GLN A 593 10.09 37.79 -24.63
N TRP A 594 9.75 36.52 -24.83
CA TRP A 594 10.70 35.42 -24.91
C TRP A 594 10.44 34.58 -26.16
N GLN A 595 11.49 34.21 -26.87
CA GLN A 595 11.41 33.17 -27.90
C GLN A 595 11.76 31.83 -27.28
N ARG A 596 10.85 30.85 -27.42
CA ARG A 596 11.07 29.49 -26.96
C ARG A 596 11.55 28.63 -28.12
N THR A 597 12.84 28.30 -28.14
CA THR A 597 13.46 27.51 -29.20
C THR A 597 13.92 26.18 -28.66
N ARG A 598 13.72 25.09 -29.41
CA ARG A 598 14.20 23.76 -29.04
C ARG A 598 15.74 23.78 -28.99
N ALA A 599 16.30 23.33 -27.87
CA ALA A 599 17.73 23.33 -27.56
C ALA A 599 18.47 22.12 -28.12
#